data_AF-A0A099EUC2-F1
#
_entry.id   AF-A0A099EUC2-F1
#
_cell.length_a   1.000
_cell.length_b   1.000
_cell.length_c   1.000
_cell.angle_alpha   90.00
_cell.angle_beta   90.00
_cell.angle_gamma   90.00
#
_symmetry.space_group_name_H-M   'P 1'
#
loop_
_entity.id
_entity.type
_entity.pdbx_description
1 polymer ?
#
loop_
_entity_poly.entity_id
_entity_poly.type
_entity_poly.pdbx_seq_one_letter_code
_entity_poly.pdbx_strand_id
1 'polypeptide(L)' 'MVPDGFINIGHAEPGPDGIYVLLNVDANSQDYGKVYAWINANDPWMIGDNTRGLGFVADSFTEFMNNLTDRKNL' A
#
# COMPACT_ATOMS: atom_id res chain seq x y z
N MET A 1 -0.76 6.84 -10.92
CA MET A 1 -0.29 7.80 -9.89
C MET A 1 -0.62 7.19 -8.53
N VAL A 2 0.24 7.31 -7.51
CA VAL A 2 -0.10 6.81 -6.16
C VAL A 2 -1.34 7.55 -5.66
N PRO A 3 -2.31 6.89 -5.00
CA PRO A 3 -3.48 7.57 -4.45
C PRO A 3 -3.10 8.65 -3.43
N ASP A 4 -3.86 9.75 -3.39
CA ASP A 4 -3.63 10.83 -2.44
C ASP A 4 -3.73 10.34 -1.00
N GLY A 5 -2.88 10.88 -0.11
CA GLY A 5 -2.81 10.43 1.28
C GLY A 5 -2.01 9.14 1.48
N PHE A 6 -1.45 8.54 0.43
CA PHE A 6 -0.59 7.37 0.53
C PHE A 6 0.85 7.66 0.10
N ILE A 7 1.80 6.95 0.71
CA ILE A 7 3.18 6.87 0.23
C ILE A 7 3.52 5.43 -0.15
N ASN A 8 4.32 5.27 -1.20
CA ASN A 8 4.86 3.97 -1.58
C ASN A 8 6.03 3.59 -0.66
N ILE A 9 5.96 2.42 -0.03
CA ILE A 9 6.98 1.87 0.86
C ILE A 9 7.58 0.54 0.35
N GLY A 10 7.13 0.04 -0.80
CA GLY A 10 7.65 -1.20 -1.39
C GLY A 10 7.01 -1.54 -2.73
N HIS A 11 7.70 -2.35 -3.53
CA HIS A 11 7.24 -2.82 -4.83
C HIS A 11 7.66 -4.28 -5.04
N ALA A 12 6.73 -5.12 -5.49
CA ALA A 12 6.97 -6.53 -5.79
C ALA A 12 6.84 -6.81 -7.29
N GLU A 13 7.91 -7.36 -7.87
CA GLU A 13 8.02 -7.83 -9.26
C GLU A 13 7.51 -9.28 -9.43
N PRO A 14 7.19 -9.77 -10.66
CA PRO A 14 7.55 -9.21 -11.96
C PRO A 14 6.34 -8.67 -12.75
N GLY A 15 6.31 -7.36 -13.01
CA GLY A 15 5.35 -6.79 -13.95
C GLY A 15 5.41 -5.27 -13.99
N PRO A 16 5.16 -4.64 -15.16
CA PRO A 16 5.01 -3.18 -15.26
C PRO A 16 3.85 -2.64 -14.40
N ASP A 17 2.88 -3.51 -14.07
CA ASP A 17 1.73 -3.25 -13.18
C ASP A 17 1.91 -3.88 -11.79
N GLY A 18 3.16 -4.06 -11.34
CA GLY A 18 3.52 -4.76 -10.10
C GLY A 18 2.75 -4.29 -8.85
N ILE A 19 2.80 -5.10 -7.79
CA ILE A 19 2.09 -4.79 -6.53
C ILE A 19 2.92 -3.79 -5.75
N TYR A 20 2.33 -2.63 -5.49
CA TYR A 20 2.88 -1.61 -4.61
C TYR A 20 2.40 -1.84 -3.18
N VAL A 21 3.27 -1.59 -2.21
CA VAL A 21 2.91 -1.54 -0.80
C VAL A 21 2.82 -0.08 -0.42
N LEU A 22 1.63 0.35 0.02
CA LEU A 22 1.32 1.72 0.34
C LEU A 22 1.06 1.88 1.83
N LEU A 23 1.59 2.95 2.41
CA LEU A 23 1.29 3.40 3.79
C LEU A 23 0.35 4.60 3.71
N ASN A 24 -0.77 4.54 4.42
CA ASN A 24 -1.65 5.69 4.56
C ASN A 24 -1.05 6.70 5.56
N VAL A 25 -0.77 7.92 5.08
CA VAL A 25 -0.20 9.03 5.85
C VAL A 25 -1.16 10.22 5.99
N ASP A 26 -2.41 10.09 5.54
CA ASP A 26 -3.44 11.10 5.77
C ASP A 26 -3.89 11.08 7.23
N ALA A 27 -3.48 12.09 7.99
CA ALA A 27 -3.80 12.22 9.41
C ALA A 27 -5.30 12.40 9.70
N ASN A 28 -6.12 12.72 8.69
CA ASN A 28 -7.57 12.82 8.84
C ASN A 28 -8.28 11.50 8.50
N SER A 29 -7.57 10.52 7.95
CA SER A 29 -8.11 9.22 7.60
C SER A 29 -8.31 8.33 8.83
N GLN A 30 -9.40 7.57 8.87
CA GLN A 30 -9.59 6.50 9.87
C GLN A 30 -8.58 5.35 9.70
N ASP A 31 -7.91 5.31 8.55
CA ASP A 31 -6.92 4.31 8.17
C ASP A 31 -5.49 4.84 8.30
N TYR A 32 -5.27 5.99 8.95
CA TYR A 32 -3.94 6.55 9.18
C TYR A 32 -2.99 5.50 9.80
N GLY A 33 -1.83 5.30 9.17
CA GLY A 33 -0.81 4.35 9.61
C GLY A 33 -0.98 2.91 9.11
N LYS A 34 -2.12 2.58 8.48
CA LYS A 34 -2.37 1.25 7.92
C LYS A 34 -1.65 1.03 6.61
N VAL A 35 -1.38 -0.24 6.31
CA VAL A 35 -0.62 -0.68 5.12
C VAL A 35 -1.52 -1.44 4.17
N TYR A 36 -1.39 -1.14 2.88
CA TYR A 36 -2.19 -1.71 1.80
C TYR A 36 -1.30 -2.23 0.67
N ALA A 37 -1.77 -3.27 -0.01
CA ALA A 37 -1.28 -3.67 -1.31
C ALA A 37 -2.11 -2.96 -2.39
N TRP A 38 -1.46 -2.43 -3.40
CA TRP A 38 -2.10 -1.70 -4.49
C TRP A 38 -1.57 -2.19 -5.82
N ILE A 39 -2.46 -2.68 -6.67
CA ILE A 39 -2.13 -2.94 -8.08
C ILE A 39 -2.28 -1.61 -8.80
N ASN A 40 -1.27 -1.21 -9.56
CA ASN A 40 -1.32 0.03 -10.34
C ASN A 40 -2.51 -0.03 -11.30
N ALA A 41 -3.62 0.61 -10.93
CA ALA A 41 -4.73 0.81 -11.81
C ALA A 41 -4.28 1.89 -12.80
N ASN A 42 -4.02 1.49 -14.04
CA ASN A 42 -3.78 2.44 -15.12
C ASN A 42 -5.04 3.33 -15.21
N ASP A 43 -4.94 4.58 -14.74
CA ASP A 43 -5.93 5.63 -14.95
C ASP A 43 -5.39 6.64 -15.99
N PRO A 44 -5.52 6.33 -17.30
CA PRO A 44 -5.10 7.21 -18.39
C PRO A 44 -5.75 8.61 -18.39
N TRP A 45 -6.81 8.82 -17.60
CA TRP A 45 -7.55 10.08 -17.58
C TRP A 45 -7.23 10.92 -16.33
N MET A 46 -6.54 10.37 -15.33
CA MET A 46 -6.22 11.04 -14.05
C MET A 46 -7.46 11.63 -13.33
N ILE A 47 -8.61 10.96 -13.46
CA ILE A 47 -9.90 11.40 -12.87
C ILE A 47 -10.42 10.39 -11.83
N GLY A 48 -9.78 9.23 -11.75
CA GLY A 48 -10.11 8.18 -10.81
C GLY A 48 -9.47 8.41 -9.45
N ASP A 49 -10.25 8.20 -8.40
CA ASP A 49 -9.69 7.88 -7.10
C ASP A 49 -8.97 6.53 -7.25
N ASN A 50 -7.64 6.58 -7.40
CA ASN A 50 -6.77 5.43 -7.64
C ASN A 50 -6.81 4.40 -6.49
N THR A 51 -7.64 4.60 -5.47
CA THR A 51 -7.91 3.67 -4.36
C THR A 51 -8.62 2.39 -4.79
N ARG A 52 -9.23 2.34 -5.99
CA ARG A 52 -9.81 1.09 -6.55
C ARG A 52 -8.71 0.04 -6.75
N GLY A 53 -8.64 -0.93 -5.85
CA GLY A 53 -7.63 -1.99 -5.87
C GLY A 53 -6.75 -2.05 -4.62
N LEU A 54 -6.99 -1.22 -3.61
CA LEU A 54 -6.35 -1.34 -2.31
C LEU A 54 -6.83 -2.61 -1.57
N GLY A 55 -5.92 -3.55 -1.35
CA GLY A 55 -6.09 -4.68 -0.44
C GLY A 55 -5.44 -4.38 0.90
N PHE A 56 -6.17 -4.50 2.00
CA PHE A 56 -5.61 -4.35 3.35
C PHE A 56 -4.52 -5.40 3.61
N VAL A 57 -3.41 -4.98 4.23
CA VAL A 57 -2.26 -5.85 4.54
C VAL A 57 -1.96 -5.90 6.03
N ALA A 58 -1.91 -4.75 6.71
CA ALA A 58 -1.59 -4.66 8.13
C ALA A 58 -2.13 -3.37 8.76
N ASP A 59 -2.36 -3.40 10.09
CA ASP A 59 -2.84 -2.24 10.84
C ASP A 59 -1.73 -1.20 11.10
N SER A 60 -0.46 -1.59 10.95
CA SER A 60 0.68 -0.67 11.11
C SER A 60 1.90 -1.10 10.30
N PHE A 61 2.81 -0.13 10.06
CA PHE A 61 4.13 -0.43 9.48
C PHE A 61 4.93 -1.44 10.30
N THR A 62 4.88 -1.35 11.64
CA THR A 62 5.57 -2.29 12.53
C THR A 62 5.03 -3.71 12.38
N GLU A 63 3.70 -3.87 12.36
CA GLU A 63 3.07 -5.17 12.13
C GLU A 63 3.46 -5.74 10.77
N PHE A 64 3.42 -4.93 9.71
CA PHE A 64 3.86 -5.33 8.38
C PHE A 64 5.29 -5.87 8.39
N MET A 65 6.24 -5.15 8.99
CA MET A 65 7.65 -5.59 9.06
C MET A 65 7.82 -6.85 9.92
N ASN A 66 7.07 -6.99 11.00
CA ASN A 66 7.07 -8.21 11.81
C ASN A 66 6.54 -9.41 11.01
N ASN A 67 5.49 -9.22 10.20
CA ASN A 67 4.93 -10.29 9.37
C ASN A 67 5.87 -10.74 8.25
N LEU A 68 6.77 -9.88 7.78
CA LEU A 68 7.83 -10.25 6.83
C LEU A 68 8.98 -11.03 7.48
N THR A 69 9.08 -11.00 8.80
CA THR A 69 10.15 -11.65 9.54
C THR A 69 9.79 -13.12 9.79
N ASP A 70 10.75 -14.01 9.51
CA ASP A 70 10.58 -15.45 9.76
C ASP A 70 10.24 -15.68 11.25
N ARG A 71 9.21 -16.48 11.56
CA ARG A 71 8.70 -16.66 12.96
C ARG A 71 9.77 -17.08 13.98
N LYS A 72 10.92 -17.58 13.53
CA LYS A 72 12.05 -17.98 14.37
C LYS A 72 12.90 -16.80 14.88
N ASN A 73 12.70 -15.60 14.32
CA ASN A 73 13.47 -14.38 14.62
C ASN A 73 12.65 -13.33 15.39
N LEU A 74 11.43 -13.67 15.82
CA LEU A 74 10.54 -12.89 16.69
C LEU A 74 10.47 -13.55 18.08
#